data_AF-A0A821MA91-F1
#
_entry.id   AF-A0A821MA91-F1
#
_cell.length_a   1.000
_cell.length_b   1.000
_cell.length_c   1.000
_cell.angle_alpha   90.00
_cell.angle_beta   90.00
_cell.angle_gamma   90.00
#
_symmetry.space_group_name_H-M   'P 1'
#
loop_
_entity.id
_entity.type
_entity.pdbx_description
1 polymer ?
#
loop_
_entity_poly.entity_id
_entity_poly.type
_entity_poly.pdbx_seq_one_letter_code
_entity_poly.pdbx_strand_id
1 'polypeptide(L)'
;MQKKYQEALNVICSEPNEFEDEELEIALGQIYLKVGQFGQSVLHSRNALKLSTNDPNIARCYIQIGHAYILQHDNTNALISYKNSLEMLRCSTTEEDELANVLTNIGTIYLDH
;
A
#
# COMPACT_ATOMS: atom_id res chain seq x y z
N MET A 1 14.07 -12.44 7.93
CA MET A 1 12.74 -11.86 7.59
C MET A 1 12.25 -12.26 6.20
N GLN A 2 13.11 -12.29 5.17
CA GLN A 2 12.74 -12.66 3.79
C GLN A 2 12.09 -14.06 3.63
N LYS A 3 12.56 -15.07 4.40
CA LYS A 3 12.00 -16.43 4.36
C LYS A 3 10.51 -16.51 4.73
N LYS A 4 10.06 -15.71 5.72
CA LYS A 4 8.65 -15.70 6.18
C LYS A 4 7.69 -15.12 5.14
N TYR A 5 8.14 -14.11 4.38
CA TYR A 5 7.32 -13.52 3.31
C TYR A 5 7.19 -14.44 2.10
N GLN A 6 8.27 -15.18 1.79
CA GLN A 6 8.22 -16.18 0.72
C GLN A 6 7.33 -17.37 1.08
N GLU A 7 7.32 -17.79 2.35
CA GLU A 7 6.38 -18.80 2.85
C GLU A 7 4.93 -18.32 2.72
N ALA A 8 4.64 -17.06 3.09
CA ALA A 8 3.30 -16.48 2.91
C ALA A 8 2.86 -16.44 1.44
N LEU A 9 3.74 -16.01 0.54
CA LEU A 9 3.48 -16.03 -0.91
C LEU A 9 3.21 -17.44 -1.43
N ASN A 10 3.98 -18.43 -0.98
CA ASN A 10 3.80 -19.81 -1.42
C ASN A 10 2.45 -20.38 -0.98
N VAL A 11 1.99 -20.06 0.24
CA VAL A 11 0.66 -20.46 0.72
C VAL A 11 -0.42 -19.78 -0.12
N ILE A 12 -0.34 -18.47 -0.31
CA ILE A 12 -1.34 -17.69 -1.05
C ILE A 12 -1.41 -18.10 -2.54
N CYS A 13 -0.27 -18.34 -3.19
CA CYS A 13 -0.22 -18.75 -4.60
C CYS A 13 -0.50 -20.25 -4.82
N SER A 14 -0.56 -21.06 -3.76
CA SER A 14 -0.83 -22.50 -3.88
C SER A 14 -2.31 -22.84 -4.10
N GLU A 15 -3.21 -21.92 -3.75
CA GLU A 15 -4.64 -22.04 -4.01
C GLU A 15 -5.03 -21.02 -5.08
N PRO A 16 -5.58 -21.45 -6.24
CA PRO A 16 -6.17 -20.51 -7.18
C PRO A 16 -7.37 -19.87 -6.47
N ASN A 17 -7.20 -18.63 -6.01
CA ASN A 17 -8.29 -17.93 -5.37
C ASN A 17 -9.28 -17.50 -6.46
N GLU A 18 -10.43 -18.19 -6.52
CA GLU A 18 -11.55 -17.85 -7.40
C GLU A 18 -12.33 -16.62 -6.90
N PHE A 19 -11.98 -16.09 -5.71
CA PHE A 19 -12.64 -14.96 -5.09
C PHE A 19 -11.78 -13.69 -5.14
N GLU A 20 -12.39 -12.60 -5.60
CA GLU A 20 -11.86 -11.24 -5.45
C GLU A 20 -11.97 -10.83 -3.97
N ASP A 21 -10.92 -11.12 -3.20
CA ASP A 21 -10.82 -10.80 -1.76
C ASP A 21 -9.98 -9.53 -1.55
N GLU A 22 -10.63 -8.47 -1.07
CA GLU A 22 -9.99 -7.19 -0.75
C GLU A 22 -8.84 -7.34 0.26
N GLU A 23 -9.06 -8.05 1.37
CA GLU A 23 -8.06 -8.19 2.43
C GLU A 23 -6.85 -8.96 1.93
N LEU A 24 -7.08 -9.98 1.09
CA LEU A 24 -6.00 -10.72 0.46
C LEU A 24 -5.17 -9.84 -0.46
N GLU A 25 -5.82 -9.04 -1.32
CA GLU A 25 -5.14 -8.11 -2.23
C GLU A 25 -4.31 -7.08 -1.44
N ILE A 26 -4.82 -6.59 -0.31
CA ILE A 26 -4.05 -5.70 0.57
C ILE A 26 -2.85 -6.41 1.22
N ALA A 27 -3.05 -7.66 1.67
CA ALA A 27 -1.97 -8.45 2.25
C ALA A 27 -0.87 -8.76 1.23
N LEU A 28 -1.25 -9.11 0.00
CA LEU A 28 -0.32 -9.32 -1.11
C LEU A 28 0.45 -8.05 -1.45
N GLY A 29 -0.25 -6.91 -1.55
CA GLY A 29 0.37 -5.59 -1.75
C GLY A 29 1.48 -5.31 -0.74
N GLN A 30 1.20 -5.57 0.55
CA GLN A 30 2.17 -5.41 1.63
C GLN A 30 3.32 -6.43 1.59
N ILE A 31 3.03 -7.69 1.29
CA ILE A 31 4.06 -8.74 1.20
C ILE A 31 5.02 -8.42 0.06
N TYR A 32 4.51 -8.08 -1.12
CA TYR A 32 5.31 -7.72 -2.29
C TYR A 32 6.18 -6.49 -2.05
N LEU A 33 5.66 -5.50 -1.33
CA LEU A 33 6.45 -4.33 -0.91
C LEU A 33 7.67 -4.77 -0.09
N LYS A 34 7.46 -5.67 0.88
CA LYS A 34 8.51 -6.13 1.80
C LYS A 34 9.53 -7.07 1.18
N VAL A 35 9.18 -7.77 0.10
CA VAL A 35 10.14 -8.60 -0.66
C VAL A 35 10.82 -7.83 -1.80
N GLY A 36 10.55 -6.53 -1.96
CA GLY A 36 11.19 -5.67 -2.96
C GLY A 36 10.56 -5.76 -4.35
N GLN A 37 9.39 -6.40 -4.49
CA GLN A 37 8.67 -6.51 -5.77
C GLN A 37 7.65 -5.39 -5.89
N PHE A 38 8.14 -4.16 -6.07
CA PHE A 38 7.32 -2.95 -6.01
C PHE A 38 6.22 -2.89 -7.07
N GLY A 39 6.47 -3.40 -8.28
CA GLY A 39 5.44 -3.48 -9.33
C GLY A 39 4.26 -4.38 -8.95
N GLN A 40 4.53 -5.52 -8.32
CA GLN A 40 3.49 -6.42 -7.81
C GLN A 40 2.76 -5.80 -6.63
N SER A 41 3.49 -5.10 -5.74
CA SER A 41 2.88 -4.34 -4.65
C SER A 41 1.84 -3.35 -5.17
N VAL A 42 2.21 -2.53 -6.17
CA VAL A 42 1.29 -1.57 -6.79
C VAL A 42 0.10 -2.26 -7.46
N LEU A 43 0.33 -3.38 -8.15
CA LEU A 43 -0.74 -4.14 -8.81
C LEU A 43 -1.81 -4.61 -7.81
N HIS A 44 -1.37 -5.28 -6.75
CA HIS A 44 -2.27 -5.85 -5.74
C HIS A 44 -2.96 -4.77 -4.91
N SER A 45 -2.25 -3.71 -4.49
CA SER A 45 -2.90 -2.57 -3.83
C SER A 45 -3.92 -1.85 -4.73
N ARG A 46 -3.74 -1.83 -6.06
CA ARG A 46 -4.74 -1.30 -7.01
C ARG A 46 -5.93 -2.22 -7.22
N ASN A 47 -5.73 -3.53 -7.13
CA ASN A 47 -6.85 -4.47 -7.16
C ASN A 47 -7.69 -4.31 -5.89
N ALA A 48 -7.05 -4.23 -4.72
CA ALA A 48 -7.72 -3.92 -3.46
C ALA A 48 -8.54 -2.62 -3.55
N LEU A 49 -7.98 -1.54 -4.10
CA LEU A 49 -8.71 -0.27 -4.31
C LEU A 49 -10.01 -0.40 -5.10
N LYS A 50 -10.12 -1.37 -6.03
CA LYS A 50 -11.35 -1.60 -6.80
C LYS A 50 -12.43 -2.30 -5.97
N LEU A 51 -12.02 -3.05 -4.95
CA LEU A 51 -12.87 -3.85 -4.09
C LEU A 51 -13.25 -3.09 -2.81
N SER A 52 -12.38 -2.20 -2.34
CA SER A 52 -12.57 -1.41 -1.12
C SER A 52 -13.75 -0.45 -1.22
N THR A 53 -14.68 -0.54 -0.27
CA THR A 53 -15.75 0.43 -0.05
C THR A 53 -15.58 1.24 1.24
N ASN A 54 -14.46 1.05 1.95
CA ASN A 54 -14.20 1.65 3.25
C ASN A 54 -12.95 2.55 3.21
N ASP A 55 -13.10 3.80 3.65
CA ASP A 55 -12.07 4.84 3.56
C ASP A 55 -10.70 4.44 4.17
N PRO A 56 -10.61 3.76 5.34
CA PRO A 56 -9.33 3.31 5.90
C PRO A 56 -8.60 2.29 5.02
N ASN A 57 -9.31 1.35 4.39
CA ASN A 57 -8.66 0.39 3.49
C ASN A 57 -8.18 1.08 2.20
N ILE A 58 -8.97 2.03 1.68
CA ILE A 58 -8.58 2.86 0.54
C ILE A 58 -7.31 3.66 0.89
N ALA A 59 -7.28 4.28 2.08
CA ALA A 59 -6.11 5.01 2.58
C ALA A 59 -4.86 4.11 2.63
N ARG A 60 -4.99 2.92 3.22
CA ARG A 60 -3.92 1.95 3.36
C ARG A 60 -3.38 1.47 2.01
N CYS A 61 -4.25 1.26 1.03
CA CYS A 61 -3.82 0.91 -0.33
C CYS A 61 -2.99 2.03 -0.97
N TYR A 62 -3.43 3.29 -0.84
CA TYR A 62 -2.66 4.43 -1.33
C TYR A 62 -1.32 4.61 -0.61
N ILE A 63 -1.23 4.30 0.69
CA ILE A 63 0.05 4.29 1.42
C ILE A 63 1.00 3.25 0.83
N GLN A 64 0.54 2.02 0.61
CA GLN A 64 1.36 0.95 0.04
C GLN A 64 1.87 1.30 -1.36
N ILE A 65 1.01 1.88 -2.20
CA ILE A 65 1.40 2.39 -3.53
C ILE A 65 2.44 3.51 -3.39
N GLY A 66 2.24 4.45 -2.47
CA GLY A 66 3.19 5.52 -2.19
C GLY A 66 4.56 5.00 -1.75
N HIS A 67 4.58 4.02 -0.83
CA HIS A 67 5.80 3.35 -0.38
C HIS A 67 6.51 2.65 -1.55
N ALA A 68 5.76 1.93 -2.39
CA ALA A 68 6.32 1.24 -3.55
C ALA A 68 6.94 2.22 -4.55
N TYR A 69 6.36 3.42 -4.73
CA TYR A 69 6.95 4.46 -5.59
C TYR A 69 8.17 5.14 -4.98
N ILE A 70 8.17 5.42 -3.67
CA ILE A 70 9.37 5.91 -2.95
C ILE A 70 10.54 4.95 -3.15
N LEU A 71 10.30 3.64 -2.98
CA LEU A 71 11.35 2.62 -3.13
C LEU A 71 11.81 2.43 -4.58
N GLN A 72 11.05 2.96 -5.54
CA GLN A 72 11.43 3.05 -6.95
C GLN A 72 12.03 4.41 -7.33
N HIS A 73 12.25 5.31 -6.36
CA HIS A 73 12.70 6.69 -6.57
C HIS A 73 11.76 7.55 -7.42
N ASP A 74 10.48 7.19 -7.46
CA ASP A 74 9.43 7.95 -8.14
C ASP A 74 8.67 8.82 -7.14
N ASN A 75 9.31 9.92 -6.75
CA ASN A 75 8.75 10.87 -5.78
C ASN A 75 7.44 11.53 -6.28
N THR A 76 7.26 11.63 -7.61
CA THR A 76 6.06 12.25 -8.19
C THR A 76 4.83 11.38 -7.98
N ASN A 77 4.90 10.10 -8.35
CA ASN A 77 3.79 9.18 -8.16
C ASN A 77 3.60 8.81 -6.69
N ALA A 78 4.67 8.79 -5.89
CA ALA A 78 4.57 8.65 -4.45
C ALA A 78 3.75 9.79 -3.82
N LEU A 79 4.05 11.04 -4.17
CA LEU A 79 3.36 12.22 -3.65
C LEU A 79 1.86 12.21 -3.99
N ILE A 80 1.52 11.85 -5.23
CA ILE A 80 0.11 11.71 -5.66
C ILE A 80 -0.60 10.67 -4.78
N SER A 81 0.03 9.51 -4.57
CA SER A 81 -0.55 8.42 -3.79
C SER A 81 -0.75 8.83 -2.33
N TYR A 82 0.24 9.47 -1.70
CA TYR A 82 0.10 9.95 -0.32
C TYR A 82 -0.96 11.03 -0.16
N LYS A 83 -1.15 11.92 -1.14
CA LYS A 83 -2.24 12.91 -1.13
C LYS A 83 -3.60 12.25 -1.17
N ASN A 84 -3.78 11.24 -2.01
CA ASN A 84 -5.03 10.48 -2.06
C ASN A 84 -5.29 9.74 -0.74
N SER A 85 -4.26 9.16 -0.12
CA SER A 85 -4.38 8.56 1.22
C SER A 85 -4.81 9.59 2.27
N LEU A 86 -4.19 10.78 2.25
CA LEU A 86 -4.52 11.87 3.18
C LEU A 86 -5.98 12.31 3.05
N GLU A 87 -6.54 12.35 1.84
CA GLU A 87 -7.96 12.67 1.64
C GLU A 87 -8.88 11.67 2.34
N MET A 88 -8.54 10.38 2.31
CA MET A 88 -9.33 9.34 2.98
C MET A 88 -9.16 9.37 4.50
N LEU A 89 -7.94 9.63 4.99
CA LEU A 89 -7.62 9.66 6.43
C LEU A 89 -8.24 10.86 7.14
N ARG A 90 -8.40 12.01 6.47
CA ARG A 90 -9.01 13.21 7.07
C ARG A 90 -10.47 13.03 7.46
N CYS A 91 -11.13 11.99 6.94
CA CYS A 91 -12.49 11.62 7.29
C CYS A 91 -12.57 10.65 8.49
N SER A 92 -11.45 10.09 8.95
CA SER A 92 -11.39 9.11 10.04
C SER A 92 -10.63 9.63 11.25
N THR A 93 -11.26 9.59 12.44
CA THR A 93 -10.62 9.98 13.72
C THR A 93 -9.84 8.85 14.37
N THR A 94 -9.71 7.69 13.72
CA THR A 94 -9.12 6.47 14.32
C THR A 94 -7.75 6.09 13.76
N GLU A 95 -7.29 6.78 12.71
CA GLU A 95 -6.08 6.42 11.95
C GLU A 95 -4.96 7.46 12.14
N GLU A 96 -4.75 7.92 13.37
CA GLU A 96 -3.75 8.96 13.69
C GLU A 96 -2.31 8.52 13.33
N ASP A 97 -2.00 7.23 13.50
CA ASP A 97 -0.69 6.66 13.15
C ASP A 97 -0.44 6.66 11.64
N GLU A 98 -1.43 6.25 10.83
CA GLU A 98 -1.32 6.30 9.36
C GLU A 98 -1.24 7.75 8.87
N LEU A 99 -2.00 8.66 9.48
CA LEU A 99 -1.94 10.09 9.17
C LEU A 99 -0.54 10.67 9.41
N ALA A 100 0.06 10.38 10.57
CA ALA A 100 1.41 10.84 10.90
C ALA A 100 2.46 10.27 9.94
N ASN A 101 2.31 9.00 9.54
CA ASN A 101 3.18 8.34 8.57
C ASN A 101 3.10 9.03 7.19
N VAL A 102 1.88 9.26 6.68
CA VAL A 102 1.64 9.94 5.40
C VAL A 102 2.24 11.34 5.39
N LEU A 103 2.01 12.14 6.43
CA LEU A 103 2.54 13.49 6.54
C LEU A 103 4.07 13.51 6.60
N THR A 104 4.66 12.54 7.32
CA THR A 104 6.12 12.39 7.38
C THR A 104 6.71 12.11 6.00
N ASN A 105 6.14 11.15 5.25
CA ASN A 105 6.65 10.82 3.92
C ASN A 105 6.48 11.96 2.91
N ILE A 106 5.37 12.69 2.96
CA ILE A 106 5.17 13.91 2.15
C ILE A 106 6.24 14.95 2.51
N GLY A 107 6.48 15.18 3.80
CA GLY A 107 7.53 16.09 4.26
C GLY A 107 8.92 15.70 3.76
N THR A 108 9.26 14.41 3.81
CA THR A 108 10.53 13.89 3.27
C THR A 108 10.65 14.16 1.77
N ILE A 109 9.61 13.92 0.98
CA ILE A 109 9.63 14.22 -0.47
C ILE A 109 9.90 15.71 -0.72
N TYR A 110 9.29 16.61 0.05
CA TYR A 110 9.50 18.05 -0.11
C TYR A 110 10.89 18.52 0.35
N LEU A 111 11.53 17.82 1.29
CA LEU A 111 12.88 18.16 1.77
C LEU A 111 13.98 17.66 0.84
N ASP A 112 13.72 16.62 0.06
CA ASP A 112 14.65 16.06 -0.94
C ASP A 112 14.68 16.90 -2.25
N HIS A 113 13.88 17.96 -2.31
CA HIS A 113 13.66 18.81 -3.48
C HIS A 113 14.29 20.21 -3.34
#